data_AF-A0A419F564-F1
#
_entry.id   AF-A0A419F564-F1
#
_cell.length_a   1.000
_cell.length_b   1.000
_cell.length_c   1.000
_cell.angle_alpha   90.00
_cell.angle_beta   90.00
_cell.angle_gamma   90.00
#
_symmetry.space_group_name_H-M   'P 1'
#
loop_
_entity.id
_entity.type
_entity.pdbx_description
1 polymer ?
#
loop_
_entity_poly.entity_id
_entity_poly.type
_entity_poly.pdbx_seq_one_letter_code
_entity_poly.pdbx_strand_id
1 'polypeptide(L)'
;MLAAACVVLGYLFMPVPNVEMITAAIFLSGLWTGPRHGLIIGLTAEALFSLSNPMGFPPPPLLAAQLAGMGLAGWTGGMLRGLVARLPFYRRPWTGHALLAAVGLFLTLTFDLLTTLSFPLAAGFSLGQVKIALAFGLPFVAVHTGVNTLIFALILPVIIARFPAWRTP
;
A
#
# COMPACT_ATOMS: atom_id res chain seq x y z
N MET A 1 -2.13 12.99 -12.66
CA MET A 1 -3.50 12.91 -12.09
C MET A 1 -3.61 11.80 -11.04
N LEU A 2 -3.36 10.53 -11.35
CA LEU A 2 -3.49 9.43 -10.35
C LEU A 2 -2.57 9.58 -9.13
N ALA A 3 -1.30 9.98 -9.31
CA ALA A 3 -0.40 10.24 -8.18
C ALA A 3 -0.96 11.32 -7.22
N ALA A 4 -1.54 12.39 -7.76
CA ALA A 4 -2.17 13.43 -6.95
C ALA A 4 -3.40 12.91 -6.19
N ALA A 5 -4.22 12.07 -6.81
CA ALA A 5 -5.35 11.42 -6.12
C ALA A 5 -4.88 10.51 -4.97
N CYS A 6 -3.78 9.77 -5.16
CA CYS A 6 -3.17 8.95 -4.12
C CYS A 6 -2.71 9.80 -2.94
N VAL A 7 -2.01 10.91 -3.21
CA VAL A 7 -1.55 11.87 -2.19
C VAL A 7 -2.73 12.46 -1.40
N VAL A 8 -3.78 12.89 -2.11
CA VAL A 8 -5.00 13.44 -1.47
C VAL A 8 -5.67 12.40 -0.57
N LEU A 9 -5.78 11.15 -1.01
CA LEU A 9 -6.32 10.07 -0.18
C LEU A 9 -5.42 9.77 1.03
N GLY A 10 -4.11 9.87 0.88
CA GLY A 10 -3.18 9.79 2.02
C GLY A 10 -3.45 10.87 3.06
N TYR A 11 -3.54 12.14 2.64
CA TYR A 11 -3.81 13.24 3.57
C TYR A 11 -5.22 13.22 4.15
N LEU A 12 -6.22 12.78 3.38
CA LEU A 12 -7.61 12.71 3.85
C LEU A 12 -7.77 11.77 5.05
N PHE A 13 -7.03 10.66 5.06
CA PHE A 13 -7.10 9.66 6.13
C PHE A 13 -6.00 9.80 7.19
N MET A 14 -5.03 10.71 7.01
CA MET A 14 -3.96 10.98 8.00
C MET A 14 -4.46 11.20 9.44
N PRO A 15 -5.59 11.88 9.72
CA PRO A 15 -6.09 12.06 11.09
C PRO A 15 -6.67 10.79 11.72
N VAL A 16 -6.95 9.76 10.92
CA VAL A 16 -7.57 8.51 11.38
C VAL A 16 -6.47 7.47 11.59
N PRO A 17 -6.13 7.12 12.84
CA PRO A 17 -5.01 6.24 13.12
C PRO A 17 -5.20 4.87 12.48
N ASN A 18 -4.14 4.35 11.85
CA ASN A 18 -4.08 3.03 11.20
C ASN A 18 -5.07 2.80 10.04
N VAL A 19 -5.77 3.84 9.57
CA VAL A 19 -6.60 3.79 8.36
C VAL A 19 -5.81 4.47 7.26
N GLU A 20 -5.31 3.69 6.32
CA GLU A 20 -4.45 4.19 5.25
C GLU A 20 -5.02 3.83 3.88
N MET A 21 -5.37 4.82 3.06
CA MET A 21 -5.96 4.60 1.73
C MET A 21 -4.94 4.73 0.59
N ILE A 22 -3.75 5.27 0.87
CA ILE A 22 -2.75 5.57 -0.17
C ILE A 22 -2.20 4.28 -0.81
N THR A 23 -1.89 3.23 -0.03
CA THR A 23 -1.48 1.91 -0.57
C THR A 23 -2.52 1.34 -1.53
N ALA A 24 -3.80 1.34 -1.14
CA ALA A 24 -4.89 0.83 -1.97
C ALA A 24 -5.08 1.65 -3.26
N ALA A 25 -4.97 2.98 -3.18
CA ALA A 25 -5.05 3.88 -4.33
C ALA A 25 -3.88 3.70 -5.31
N ILE A 26 -2.67 3.51 -4.80
CA ILE A 26 -1.47 3.24 -5.60
C ILE A 26 -1.57 1.88 -6.29
N PHE A 27 -2.02 0.84 -5.57
CA PHE A 27 -2.29 -0.47 -6.15
C PHE A 27 -3.31 -0.39 -7.31
N LEU A 28 -4.43 0.30 -7.11
CA LEU A 28 -5.42 0.53 -8.17
C LEU A 28 -4.84 1.29 -9.37
N SER A 29 -4.01 2.30 -9.10
CA SER A 29 -3.33 3.05 -10.16
C SER A 29 -2.46 2.14 -11.02
N GLY A 30 -1.72 1.23 -10.39
CA GLY A 30 -0.97 0.18 -11.07
C GLY A 30 -1.86 -0.76 -11.86
N LEU A 31 -2.95 -1.24 -11.26
CA LEU A 31 -3.94 -2.11 -11.92
C LEU A 31 -4.44 -1.49 -13.24
N TRP A 32 -4.72 -0.19 -13.23
CA TRP A 32 -5.24 0.55 -14.39
C TRP A 32 -4.18 0.97 -15.41
N THR A 33 -2.92 1.11 -15.02
CA THR A 33 -1.86 1.68 -15.89
C THR A 33 -0.74 0.70 -16.24
N GLY A 34 -0.74 -0.47 -15.63
CA GLY A 34 0.30 -1.50 -15.79
C GLY A 34 1.49 -1.30 -14.83
N PRO A 35 2.41 -2.27 -14.80
CA PRO A 35 3.43 -2.40 -13.75
C PRO A 35 4.44 -1.25 -13.73
N ARG A 36 4.91 -0.80 -14.89
CA ARG A 36 5.89 0.30 -15.00
C ARG A 36 5.31 1.63 -14.52
N HIS A 37 4.11 1.96 -14.99
CA HIS A 37 3.44 3.19 -14.59
C HIS A 37 2.99 3.12 -13.12
N GLY A 38 2.50 1.97 -12.65
CA GLY A 38 2.19 1.73 -11.25
C GLY A 38 3.38 1.99 -10.32
N LEU A 39 4.56 1.45 -10.66
CA LEU A 39 5.80 1.71 -9.93
C LEU A 39 6.12 3.21 -9.85
N ILE A 40 6.10 3.91 -10.99
CA ILE A 40 6.39 5.35 -11.05
C ILE A 40 5.37 6.15 -10.24
N ILE A 41 4.09 5.81 -10.34
CA ILE A 41 3.02 6.47 -9.58
C ILE A 41 3.21 6.24 -8.08
N GLY A 42 3.53 5.01 -7.65
CA GLY A 42 3.79 4.71 -6.24
C GLY A 42 4.96 5.49 -5.67
N LEU A 43 6.10 5.48 -6.39
CA LEU A 43 7.28 6.26 -6.00
C LEU A 43 6.98 7.77 -5.93
N THR A 44 6.28 8.31 -6.93
CA THR A 44 6.00 9.75 -7.00
C THR A 44 4.99 10.17 -5.93
N ALA A 45 3.92 9.40 -5.74
CA ALA A 45 2.89 9.69 -4.76
C ALA A 45 3.48 9.65 -3.34
N GLU A 46 4.27 8.63 -3.03
CA GLU A 46 4.89 8.51 -1.72
C GLU A 46 5.95 9.59 -1.47
N ALA A 47 6.78 9.91 -2.46
CA ALA A 47 7.73 11.02 -2.34
C ALA A 47 7.01 12.33 -2.01
N LEU A 48 5.92 12.65 -2.72
CA LEU A 48 5.14 13.85 -2.46
C LEU A 48 4.45 13.81 -1.09
N PHE A 49 3.82 12.69 -0.75
CA PHE A 49 3.11 12.52 0.52
C PHE A 49 4.05 12.66 1.72
N SER A 50 5.20 11.98 1.68
CA SER A 50 6.16 11.94 2.77
C SER A 50 7.03 13.20 2.87
N LEU A 51 7.51 13.75 1.75
CA LEU A 51 8.30 14.99 1.78
C LEU A 51 7.45 16.24 2.04
N SER A 52 6.15 16.20 1.77
CA SER A 52 5.24 17.32 2.06
C SER A 52 4.43 17.07 3.34
N ASN A 53 4.83 16.11 4.17
CA ASN A 53 4.11 15.76 5.38
C ASN A 53 4.17 16.92 6.40
N PRO A 54 3.03 17.46 6.85
CA PRO A 54 3.00 18.55 7.83
C PRO A 54 3.60 18.18 9.19
N MET A 55 3.73 16.88 9.48
CA MET A 55 4.35 16.37 10.71
C MET A 55 5.89 16.36 10.65
N GLY A 56 6.48 16.68 9.50
CA GLY A 56 7.92 16.76 9.29
C GLY A 56 8.47 15.76 8.28
N PHE A 57 9.74 15.96 7.90
CA PHE A 57 10.43 15.12 6.91
C PHE A 57 10.89 13.79 7.53
N PRO A 58 10.70 12.65 6.83
CA PRO A 58 11.22 11.37 7.29
C PRO A 58 12.76 11.33 7.16
N PRO A 59 13.46 10.60 8.06
CA PRO A 59 14.86 10.28 7.86
C PRO A 59 15.11 9.52 6.55
N PRO A 60 16.27 9.66 5.90
CA PRO A 60 16.53 9.03 4.60
C PRO A 60 16.30 7.51 4.53
N PRO A 61 16.66 6.70 5.54
CA PRO A 61 16.36 5.27 5.53
C PRO A 61 14.86 4.97 5.52
N LEU A 62 14.07 5.75 6.27
CA LEU A 62 12.62 5.61 6.32
C LEU A 62 12.01 6.00 4.97
N LEU A 63 12.45 7.11 4.39
CA LEU A 63 12.00 7.53 3.05
C LEU A 63 12.27 6.43 2.01
N ALA A 64 13.47 5.85 2.00
CA ALA A 64 13.80 4.77 1.08
C ALA A 64 12.89 3.54 1.26
N ALA A 65 12.61 3.15 2.51
CA ALA A 65 11.69 2.06 2.84
C ALA A 65 10.26 2.35 2.36
N GLN A 66 9.77 3.57 2.59
CA GLN A 66 8.43 4.00 2.16
C GLN A 66 8.30 3.98 0.63
N LEU A 67 9.27 4.57 -0.08
CA LEU A 67 9.31 4.57 -1.54
C LEU A 67 9.34 3.15 -2.10
N ALA A 68 10.16 2.27 -1.52
CA ALA A 68 10.23 0.87 -1.93
C ALA A 68 8.89 0.15 -1.75
N GLY A 69 8.23 0.31 -0.60
CA GLY A 69 6.94 -0.31 -0.32
C GLY A 69 5.81 0.20 -1.23
N MET A 70 5.71 1.50 -1.42
CA MET A 70 4.68 2.09 -2.29
C MET A 70 4.94 1.83 -3.78
N GLY A 71 6.22 1.84 -4.19
CA GLY A 71 6.61 1.39 -5.52
C GLY A 71 6.21 -0.06 -5.78
N LEU A 72 6.46 -0.96 -4.80
CA LEU A 72 6.04 -2.36 -4.86
C LEU A 72 4.51 -2.50 -4.94
N ALA A 73 3.75 -1.71 -4.18
CA ALA A 73 2.29 -1.74 -4.21
C ALA A 73 1.76 -1.41 -5.62
N GLY A 74 2.27 -0.33 -6.23
CA GLY A 74 1.88 0.08 -7.57
C GLY A 74 2.31 -0.92 -8.65
N TRP A 75 3.53 -1.45 -8.55
CA TRP A 75 4.02 -2.48 -9.46
C TRP A 75 3.17 -3.76 -9.37
N THR A 76 2.86 -4.22 -8.16
CA THR A 76 2.04 -5.41 -7.89
C THR A 76 0.65 -5.27 -8.49
N GLY A 77 0.02 -4.10 -8.35
CA GLY A 77 -1.26 -3.80 -9.00
C GLY A 77 -1.20 -4.01 -10.51
N GLY A 78 -0.17 -3.49 -11.16
CA GLY A 78 0.01 -3.66 -12.60
C GLY A 78 0.29 -5.09 -13.04
N MET A 79 1.07 -5.85 -12.26
CA MET A 79 1.32 -7.27 -12.49
C MET A 79 0.04 -8.12 -12.39
N LEU A 80 -0.82 -7.81 -11.43
CA LEU A 80 -2.05 -8.57 -11.19
C LEU A 80 -3.21 -8.17 -12.12
N ARG A 81 -3.04 -7.17 -12.98
CA ARG A 81 -4.06 -6.70 -13.92
C ARG A 81 -4.74 -7.84 -14.67
N GLY A 82 -3.99 -8.67 -15.40
CA GLY A 82 -4.57 -9.74 -16.22
C GLY A 82 -5.40 -10.76 -15.40
N LEU A 83 -4.94 -11.06 -14.18
CA LEU A 83 -5.64 -11.96 -13.27
C LEU A 83 -6.92 -11.33 -12.73
N VAL A 84 -6.84 -10.13 -12.17
CA VAL A 84 -7.97 -9.42 -11.54
C VAL A 84 -9.05 -9.08 -12.57
N ALA A 85 -8.70 -8.78 -13.82
CA ALA A 85 -9.68 -8.51 -14.89
C ALA A 85 -10.65 -9.68 -15.12
N ARG A 86 -10.18 -10.92 -14.92
CA ARG A 86 -10.91 -12.16 -15.16
C ARG A 86 -11.76 -12.59 -13.95
N LEU A 87 -11.62 -11.94 -12.81
CA LEU A 87 -12.30 -12.33 -11.57
C LEU A 87 -13.72 -11.74 -11.48
N PRO A 88 -14.70 -12.55 -11.02
CA PRO A 88 -16.08 -12.10 -10.89
C PRO A 88 -16.30 -11.37 -9.56
N PHE A 89 -16.53 -10.05 -9.64
CA PHE A 89 -16.81 -9.22 -8.45
C PHE A 89 -18.32 -8.98 -8.19
N TYR A 90 -19.23 -9.48 -9.04
CA TYR A 90 -20.67 -9.16 -8.97
C TYR A 90 -21.62 -10.34 -8.70
N ARG A 91 -21.16 -11.61 -8.79
CA ARG A 91 -22.10 -12.77 -8.84
C ARG A 91 -21.90 -13.92 -7.85
N ARG A 92 -20.69 -14.16 -7.31
CA ARG A 92 -20.46 -14.98 -6.09
C ARG A 92 -18.95 -14.94 -5.75
N PRO A 93 -18.52 -14.20 -4.72
CA PRO A 93 -17.51 -13.15 -4.93
C PRO A 93 -16.19 -13.37 -4.17
N TRP A 94 -16.06 -14.46 -3.43
CA TRP A 94 -15.01 -14.58 -2.42
C TRP A 94 -13.60 -14.76 -2.98
N THR A 95 -13.42 -15.33 -4.17
CA THR A 95 -12.07 -15.56 -4.72
C THR A 95 -11.36 -14.25 -5.09
N GLY A 96 -12.08 -13.31 -5.73
CA GLY A 96 -11.55 -11.97 -6.01
C GLY A 96 -11.30 -11.16 -4.74
N HIS A 97 -12.22 -11.23 -3.78
CA HIS A 97 -12.08 -10.54 -2.51
C HIS A 97 -10.92 -11.13 -1.68
N ALA A 98 -10.78 -12.46 -1.63
CA ALA A 98 -9.72 -13.14 -0.91
C ALA A 98 -8.34 -12.91 -1.55
N LEU A 99 -8.26 -12.88 -2.89
CA LEU A 99 -7.03 -12.49 -3.57
C LEU A 99 -6.63 -11.07 -3.18
N LEU A 100 -7.55 -10.11 -3.27
CA LEU A 100 -7.24 -8.73 -2.90
C LEU A 100 -6.90 -8.62 -1.41
N ALA A 101 -7.61 -9.32 -0.52
CA ALA A 101 -7.29 -9.39 0.90
C ALA A 101 -5.86 -9.90 1.14
N ALA A 102 -5.47 -11.00 0.49
CA ALA A 102 -4.13 -11.56 0.61
C ALA A 102 -3.05 -10.60 0.07
N VAL A 103 -3.35 -9.88 -1.02
CA VAL A 103 -2.46 -8.86 -1.57
C VAL A 103 -2.33 -7.67 -0.63
N GLY A 104 -3.43 -7.16 -0.06
CA GLY A 104 -3.41 -6.09 0.92
C GLY A 104 -2.61 -6.47 2.16
N LEU A 105 -2.87 -7.65 2.70
CA LEU A 105 -2.11 -8.25 3.81
C LEU A 105 -0.61 -8.27 3.49
N PHE A 106 -0.22 -8.82 2.34
CA PHE A 106 1.17 -8.94 1.93
C PHE A 106 1.86 -7.57 1.75
N LEU A 107 1.22 -6.65 1.03
CA LEU A 107 1.78 -5.33 0.75
C LEU A 107 1.93 -4.51 2.03
N THR A 108 0.91 -4.49 2.89
CA THR A 108 0.95 -3.72 4.14
C THR A 108 1.94 -4.31 5.12
N LEU A 109 2.00 -5.63 5.30
CA LEU A 109 3.03 -6.26 6.13
C LEU A 109 4.44 -5.96 5.61
N THR A 110 4.64 -5.98 4.29
CA THR A 110 5.94 -5.65 3.70
C THR A 110 6.32 -4.20 3.97
N PHE A 111 5.39 -3.26 3.78
CA PHE A 111 5.59 -1.84 4.07
C PHE A 111 5.90 -1.62 5.56
N ASP A 112 5.10 -2.20 6.45
CA ASP A 112 5.25 -2.09 7.90
C ASP A 112 6.60 -2.66 8.37
N LEU A 113 7.02 -3.80 7.84
CA LEU A 113 8.32 -4.39 8.16
C LEU A 113 9.48 -3.51 7.65
N LEU A 114 9.42 -3.04 6.41
CA LEU A 114 10.45 -2.18 5.84
C LEU A 114 10.59 -0.88 6.65
N THR A 115 9.48 -0.23 6.97
CA THR A 115 9.47 1.04 7.70
C THR A 115 9.89 0.87 9.16
N THR A 116 9.39 -0.16 9.85
CA THR A 116 9.78 -0.45 11.25
C THR A 116 11.26 -0.81 11.38
N LEU A 117 11.82 -1.53 10.41
CA LEU A 117 13.23 -1.94 10.44
C LEU A 117 14.19 -0.87 9.89
N SER A 118 13.70 0.08 9.09
CA SER A 118 14.53 1.08 8.42
C SER A 118 15.43 1.85 9.38
N PHE A 119 14.87 2.36 10.49
CA PHE A 119 15.62 3.15 11.46
C PHE A 119 16.56 2.31 12.32
N PRO A 120 16.12 1.22 13.00
CA PRO A 120 17.02 0.40 13.81
C PRO A 120 18.22 -0.16 13.04
N LEU A 121 18.00 -0.59 11.79
CA LEU A 121 19.08 -1.12 10.95
C LEU A 121 20.06 -0.02 10.52
N ALA A 122 19.56 1.14 10.10
CA ALA A 122 20.41 2.26 9.71
C ALA A 122 21.19 2.87 10.89
N ALA A 123 20.62 2.81 12.09
CA ALA A 123 21.24 3.29 13.32
C ALA A 123 22.22 2.27 13.96
N GLY A 124 22.38 1.08 13.37
CA GLY A 124 23.32 0.06 13.86
C GLY A 124 22.88 -0.61 15.17
N PHE A 125 21.57 -0.75 15.40
CA PHE A 125 21.06 -1.38 16.62
C PHE A 125 21.50 -2.83 16.73
N SER A 126 21.76 -3.29 17.96
CA SER A 126 21.99 -4.70 18.25
C SER A 126 20.73 -5.54 17.99
N LEU A 127 20.90 -6.84 17.77
CA LEU A 127 19.76 -7.76 17.55
C LEU A 127 18.72 -7.72 18.69
N GLY A 128 19.16 -7.52 19.93
CA GLY A 128 18.27 -7.35 21.08
C GLY A 128 17.41 -6.09 20.98
N GLN A 129 18.01 -4.96 20.60
CA GLN A 129 17.29 -3.69 20.41
C GLN A 129 16.32 -3.76 19.22
N VAL A 130 16.69 -4.41 18.13
CA VAL A 130 15.79 -4.63 16.97
C VAL A 130 14.56 -5.45 17.39
N LYS A 131 14.75 -6.53 18.18
CA LYS A 131 13.63 -7.33 18.70
C LYS A 131 12.68 -6.51 19.58
N ILE A 132 13.22 -5.64 20.43
CA ILE A 132 12.43 -4.74 21.26
C ILE A 132 11.63 -3.77 20.39
N ALA A 133 12.26 -3.13 19.40
CA ALA A 133 11.59 -2.22 18.48
C ALA A 133 10.43 -2.91 17.73
N LEU A 134 10.64 -4.13 17.24
CA LEU A 134 9.60 -4.94 16.61
C LEU A 134 8.45 -5.29 17.56
N ALA A 135 8.75 -5.64 18.81
CA ALA A 135 7.74 -5.95 19.81
C ALA A 135 6.82 -4.75 20.11
N PHE A 136 7.39 -3.55 20.23
CA PHE A 136 6.62 -2.31 20.43
C PHE A 136 5.85 -1.87 19.17
N GLY A 137 6.35 -2.17 17.97
CA GLY A 137 5.65 -1.90 16.72
C GLY A 137 4.48 -2.84 16.46
N LEU A 138 4.50 -4.06 17.02
CA LEU A 138 3.57 -5.13 16.69
C LEU A 138 2.07 -4.75 16.79
N PRO A 139 1.60 -4.02 17.82
CA PRO A 139 0.19 -3.61 17.88
C PRO A 139 -0.21 -2.69 16.72
N PHE A 140 0.65 -1.75 16.34
CA PHE A 140 0.42 -0.84 15.22
C PHE A 140 0.38 -1.59 13.90
N VAL A 141 1.37 -2.47 13.67
CA VAL A 141 1.43 -3.34 12.49
C VAL A 141 0.18 -4.21 12.40
N ALA A 142 -0.24 -4.84 13.51
CA ALA A 142 -1.41 -5.72 13.52
C ALA A 142 -2.70 -4.97 13.15
N VAL A 143 -2.92 -3.78 13.71
CA VAL A 143 -4.10 -2.96 13.40
C VAL A 143 -4.02 -2.44 11.97
N HIS A 144 -2.90 -1.86 11.56
CA HIS A 144 -2.72 -1.31 10.22
C HIS A 144 -2.92 -2.37 9.14
N THR A 145 -2.22 -3.51 9.28
CA THR A 145 -2.35 -4.66 8.38
C THR A 145 -3.79 -5.19 8.36
N GLY A 146 -4.45 -5.32 9.51
CA GLY A 146 -5.83 -5.78 9.58
C GLY A 146 -6.80 -4.85 8.84
N VAL A 147 -6.69 -3.54 9.08
CA VAL A 147 -7.50 -2.52 8.40
C VAL A 147 -7.26 -2.53 6.89
N ASN A 148 -6.01 -2.53 6.45
CA ASN A 148 -5.70 -2.51 5.03
C ASN A 148 -6.12 -3.80 4.31
N THR A 149 -6.00 -4.95 4.98
CA THR A 149 -6.55 -6.22 4.49
C THR A 149 -8.06 -6.09 4.23
N LEU A 150 -8.81 -5.46 5.14
CA LEU A 150 -10.24 -5.22 4.96
C LEU A 150 -10.55 -4.20 3.86
N ILE A 151 -9.76 -3.13 3.74
CA ILE A 151 -9.88 -2.16 2.64
C ILE A 151 -9.74 -2.88 1.30
N PHE A 152 -8.70 -3.70 1.15
CA PHE A 152 -8.50 -4.49 -0.06
C PHE A 152 -9.60 -5.53 -0.29
N ALA A 153 -10.11 -6.16 0.76
CA ALA A 153 -11.14 -7.20 0.65
C ALA A 153 -12.55 -6.65 0.37
N LEU A 154 -12.86 -5.43 0.81
CA LEU A 154 -14.23 -4.90 0.83
C LEU A 154 -14.41 -3.66 -0.05
N ILE A 155 -13.43 -2.76 -0.11
CA ILE A 155 -13.55 -1.48 -0.83
C ILE A 155 -13.08 -1.64 -2.27
N LEU A 156 -11.89 -2.22 -2.49
CA LEU A 156 -11.33 -2.39 -3.84
C LEU A 156 -12.24 -3.16 -4.80
N PRO A 157 -12.89 -4.28 -4.42
CA PRO A 157 -13.86 -4.96 -5.28
C PRO A 157 -14.96 -4.06 -5.82
N VAL A 158 -15.51 -3.19 -4.98
CA VAL A 158 -16.60 -2.28 -5.35
C VAL A 158 -16.11 -1.29 -6.39
N ILE A 159 -14.92 -0.71 -6.21
CA ILE A 159 -14.32 0.22 -7.17
C ILE A 159 -14.02 -0.51 -8.49
N ILE A 160 -13.37 -1.67 -8.42
CA ILE A 160 -12.98 -2.48 -9.59
C ILE A 160 -14.19 -2.94 -10.41
N ALA A 161 -15.32 -3.23 -9.76
CA ALA A 161 -16.57 -3.60 -10.43
C ALA A 161 -17.21 -2.44 -11.21
N ARG A 162 -16.96 -1.19 -10.81
CA ARG A 162 -17.54 0.01 -11.43
C ARG A 162 -16.72 0.57 -12.59
N PHE A 163 -15.44 0.22 -12.68
CA PHE A 163 -14.52 0.70 -13.73
C PHE A 163 -13.97 -0.47 -14.56
N PRO A 164 -14.75 -1.03 -15.52
CA PRO A 164 -14.32 -2.16 -16.34
C PRO A 164 -13.38 -1.77 -17.49
N ALA A 165 -13.12 -0.47 -17.72
CA ALA A 165 -12.45 0.05 -18.92
C ALA A 165 -11.05 -0.51 -19.20
N TRP A 166 -10.38 -1.10 -18.20
CA TRP A 166 -9.06 -1.70 -18.32
C TRP A 166 -9.09 -3.24 -18.55
N ARG A 167 -10.28 -3.85 -18.59
CA ARG A 167 -10.52 -5.30 -18.75
C ARG A 167 -10.62 -5.78 -20.20
N THR A 168 -10.62 -4.87 -21.18
CA THR A 168 -10.55 -5.24 -22.60
C THR A 168 -9.09 -5.37 -23.03
N PRO A 169 -8.74 -6.43 -23.79
CA PRO A 169 -7.39 -6.64 -24.32
C PRO A 169 -6.94 -5.50 -25.25
#